data_AF-A0A3D1H2K1-F1
#
_entry.id   AF-A0A3D1H2K1-F1
#
_cell.length_a   1.000
_cell.length_b   1.000
_cell.length_c   1.000
_cell.angle_alpha   90.00
_cell.angle_beta   90.00
_cell.angle_gamma   90.00
#
_symmetry.space_group_name_H-M   'P 1'
#
loop_
_entity.id
_entity.type
_entity.pdbx_description
1 polymer ?
#
loop_
_entity_poly.entity_id
_entity_poly.type
_entity_poly.pdbx_seq_one_letter_code
_entity_poly.pdbx_strand_id
1 'polypeptide(L)'
;DTGFVLPKERLDIHAPLACLNYAFYNSLGEVDEFVEKNTDEIQCIVGNYSHPDIVPFGKSQNPDIQDFADNIDTLKFLESVR
;
A
#
# COMPACT_ATOMS: atom_id res chain seq x y z
N ASP A 1 -9.79 12.07 16.65
CA ASP A 1 -8.90 13.13 16.14
C ASP A 1 -7.56 12.95 16.82
N THR A 2 -6.49 12.68 16.06
CA THR A 2 -5.13 12.51 16.61
C THR A 2 -4.36 13.83 16.68
N GLY A 3 -4.99 14.95 16.35
CA GLY A 3 -4.39 16.29 16.27
C GLY A 3 -3.75 16.61 14.92
N PHE A 4 -3.50 15.59 14.09
CA PHE A 4 -2.83 15.73 12.78
C PHE A 4 -3.42 14.84 11.67
N VAL A 5 -4.25 13.85 12.02
CA VAL A 5 -4.86 12.89 11.08
C VAL A 5 -6.32 12.63 11.45
N LEU A 6 -7.18 12.62 10.43
CA LEU A 6 -8.62 12.36 10.52
C LEU A 6 -8.92 10.92 10.07
N PRO A 7 -9.17 9.98 11.00
CA PRO A 7 -9.59 8.64 10.62
C PRO A 7 -11.00 8.69 10.00
N LYS A 8 -11.18 7.96 8.89
CA LYS A 8 -12.45 7.83 8.18
C LYS A 8 -12.69 6.36 7.85
N GLU A 9 -13.85 5.84 8.25
CA GLU A 9 -14.23 4.47 7.90
C GLU A 9 -14.70 4.41 6.44
N ARG A 10 -13.81 3.98 5.54
CA ARG A 10 -14.00 3.96 4.07
C ARG A 10 -13.05 2.94 3.44
N LEU A 11 -13.47 2.38 2.30
CA LEU A 11 -12.67 1.43 1.52
C LEU A 11 -11.88 2.09 0.37
N ASP A 12 -12.02 3.41 0.16
CA ASP A 12 -11.28 4.10 -0.90
C ASP A 12 -9.75 4.03 -0.66
N ILE A 13 -8.97 3.68 -1.68
CA ILE A 13 -7.49 3.62 -1.60
C ILE A 13 -6.89 5.00 -1.37
N HIS A 14 -7.44 6.02 -2.03
CA HIS A 14 -6.96 7.39 -1.94
C HIS A 14 -7.63 8.14 -0.79
N ALA A 15 -6.83 8.46 0.24
CA ALA A 15 -7.28 9.33 1.32
C ALA A 15 -7.10 10.82 0.95
N PRO A 16 -8.09 11.69 1.21
CA PRO A 16 -7.91 13.13 1.15
C PRO A 16 -6.79 13.62 2.09
N LEU A 17 -6.32 14.86 1.88
CA LEU A 17 -5.29 15.46 2.74
C LEU A 17 -5.67 15.37 4.23
N ALA A 18 -4.70 14.97 5.04
CA ALA A 18 -4.85 14.77 6.49
C ALA A 18 -5.91 13.73 6.90
N CYS A 19 -6.34 12.84 6.00
CA CYS A 19 -7.23 11.72 6.31
C CYS A 19 -6.48 10.39 6.32
N LEU A 20 -6.99 9.44 7.11
CA LEU A 20 -6.58 8.04 7.09
C LEU A 20 -7.83 7.19 6.91
N ASN A 21 -7.93 6.51 5.77
CA ASN A 21 -9.01 5.57 5.54
C ASN A 21 -8.72 4.27 6.32
N TYR A 22 -9.74 3.75 7.00
CA TYR A 22 -9.69 2.43 7.65
C TYR A 22 -10.99 1.68 7.39
N ALA A 23 -10.96 0.36 7.51
CA ALA A 23 -12.14 -0.47 7.46
C ALA A 23 -11.96 -1.67 8.38
N PHE A 24 -13.06 -2.22 8.87
CA PHE A 24 -13.07 -3.49 9.58
C PHE A 24 -13.26 -4.64 8.57
N TYR A 25 -12.66 -5.78 8.86
CA TYR A 25 -12.80 -7.01 8.11
C TYR A 25 -13.09 -8.16 9.09
N ASN A 26 -13.81 -9.18 8.65
CA ASN A 26 -14.13 -10.34 9.50
C ASN A 26 -13.23 -11.55 9.22
N SER A 27 -12.51 -11.54 8.10
CA SER A 27 -11.63 -12.62 7.67
C SER A 27 -10.45 -12.09 6.85
N LEU A 28 -9.36 -12.85 6.80
CA LEU A 28 -8.23 -12.52 5.93
C LEU A 28 -8.60 -12.62 4.44
N GLY A 29 -9.56 -13.48 4.08
CA GLY A 29 -10.04 -13.57 2.70
C GLY A 29 -10.63 -12.25 2.17
N GLU A 30 -11.31 -11.48 3.02
CA GLU A 30 -11.78 -10.13 2.65
C GLU A 30 -10.63 -9.15 2.36
N VAL A 31 -9.50 -9.31 3.07
CA VAL A 31 -8.30 -8.49 2.86
C VAL A 31 -7.64 -8.88 1.54
N ASP A 32 -7.50 -10.19 1.27
CA ASP A 32 -6.91 -10.70 0.03
C ASP A 32 -7.74 -10.25 -1.19
N GLU A 33 -9.07 -10.40 -1.15
CA GLU A 33 -9.97 -9.93 -2.22
C GLU A 33 -9.85 -8.42 -2.45
N PHE A 34 -9.71 -7.63 -1.39
CA PHE A 34 -9.52 -6.19 -1.48
C PHE A 34 -8.18 -5.83 -2.13
N VAL A 35 -7.10 -6.50 -1.72
CA VAL A 35 -5.76 -6.28 -2.27
C VAL A 35 -5.70 -6.66 -3.75
N GLU A 36 -6.22 -7.83 -4.12
CA GLU A 36 -6.26 -8.30 -5.51
C GLU A 36 -7.04 -7.33 -6.40
N LYS A 37 -8.19 -6.84 -5.92
CA LYS A 37 -9.03 -5.90 -6.68
C LYS A 37 -8.35 -4.56 -6.93
N ASN A 38 -7.49 -4.11 -6.02
CA ASN A 38 -6.84 -2.79 -6.07
C ASN A 38 -5.34 -2.88 -6.33
N THR A 39 -4.84 -4.00 -6.87
CA THR A 39 -3.40 -4.25 -7.05
C THR A 39 -2.71 -3.14 -7.87
N ASP A 40 -3.37 -2.62 -8.90
CA ASP A 40 -2.82 -1.55 -9.74
C ASP A 40 -2.71 -0.19 -9.03
N GLU A 41 -3.43 0.00 -7.92
CA GLU A 41 -3.42 1.24 -7.12
C GLU A 41 -2.59 1.11 -5.83
N ILE A 42 -2.24 -0.11 -5.41
CA ILE A 42 -1.50 -0.41 -4.19
C ILE A 42 -0.01 -0.47 -4.48
N GLN A 43 0.75 0.39 -3.82
CA GLN A 43 2.21 0.45 -3.97
C GLN A 43 2.97 -0.36 -2.90
N CYS A 44 2.34 -0.62 -1.76
CA CYS A 44 3.01 -1.28 -0.63
C CYS A 44 1.97 -1.85 0.34
N ILE A 45 2.18 -3.09 0.76
CA ILE A 45 1.35 -3.77 1.75
C ILE A 45 2.20 -3.99 3.00
N VAL A 46 1.85 -3.35 4.11
CA VAL A 46 2.59 -3.48 5.37
C VAL A 46 1.78 -4.29 6.37
N GLY A 47 2.36 -5.36 6.91
CA GLY A 47 1.66 -6.19 7.87
C GLY A 47 2.45 -7.40 8.38
N ASN A 48 1.76 -8.26 9.11
CA ASN A 48 2.28 -9.52 9.63
C ASN A 48 1.40 -10.73 9.24
N TYR A 49 0.62 -10.61 8.16
CA TYR A 49 -0.15 -11.70 7.58
C TYR A 49 0.58 -12.30 6.37
N SER A 50 0.13 -13.45 5.87
CA SER A 50 0.80 -14.14 4.77
C SER A 50 0.34 -13.57 3.42
N HIS A 51 1.17 -12.74 2.78
CA HIS A 51 0.97 -12.27 1.40
C HIS A 51 2.33 -12.21 0.68
N PRO A 52 2.42 -12.57 -0.63
CA PRO A 52 3.69 -12.59 -1.38
C PRO A 52 4.48 -11.28 -1.30
N ASP A 53 3.78 -10.15 -1.43
CA ASP A 53 4.38 -8.80 -1.49
C ASP A 53 4.31 -8.04 -0.15
N ILE A 54 4.30 -8.76 0.98
CA ILE A 54 4.18 -8.10 2.29
C ILE A 54 5.51 -7.53 2.78
N VAL A 55 5.47 -6.27 3.19
CA VAL A 55 6.56 -5.59 3.89
C VAL A 55 6.32 -5.71 5.40
N PRO A 56 7.29 -6.23 6.17
CA PRO A 56 7.16 -6.30 7.63
C PRO A 56 7.05 -4.92 8.28
N PHE A 57 6.39 -4.86 9.44
CA PHE A 57 6.31 -3.64 10.23
C PHE A 57 7.70 -3.03 10.50
N GLY A 58 7.80 -1.71 10.36
CA GLY A 58 9.04 -0.93 10.55
C GLY A 58 9.98 -0.93 9.34
N LYS A 59 9.77 -1.80 8.34
CA LYS A 59 10.63 -1.85 7.14
C LYS A 59 10.24 -0.86 6.06
N SER A 60 8.95 -0.51 5.94
CA SER A 60 8.47 0.44 4.92
C SER A 60 9.08 1.84 5.01
N GLN A 61 9.64 2.24 6.15
CA GLN A 61 10.31 3.52 6.33
C GLN A 61 11.81 3.49 5.91
N ASN A 62 12.33 2.32 5.53
CA ASN A 62 13.72 2.12 5.15
C ASN A 62 13.78 1.30 3.82
N PRO A 63 13.25 1.83 2.71
CA PRO A 63 13.28 1.14 1.42
C PRO A 63 14.72 0.92 0.94
N ASP A 64 14.98 -0.25 0.36
CA ASP A 64 16.21 -0.53 -0.39
C ASP A 64 16.15 0.09 -1.80
N ILE A 65 17.27 0.12 -2.50
CA ILE A 65 17.38 0.67 -3.86
C ILE A 65 16.54 -0.11 -4.89
N GLN A 66 16.09 -1.32 -4.54
CA GLN A 66 15.25 -2.18 -5.38
C GLN A 66 13.76 -2.08 -5.04
N ASP A 67 13.38 -1.40 -3.96
CA ASP A 67 11.99 -1.30 -3.49
C ASP A 67 11.24 -0.20 -4.26
N PHE A 68 11.01 -0.44 -5.56
CA PHE A 68 10.26 0.48 -6.41
C PHE A 68 8.76 0.35 -6.17
N ALA A 69 8.08 1.49 -6.03
CA ALA A 69 6.67 1.57 -5.64
C ALA A 69 5.69 0.95 -6.64
N ASP A 70 6.11 0.74 -7.89
CA ASP A 70 5.21 0.38 -8.99
C ASP A 70 5.62 -0.95 -9.67
N ASN A 71 6.57 -1.70 -9.08
CA ASN A 71 7.27 -2.84 -9.71
C ASN A 71 7.92 -2.52 -11.08
N ILE A 72 7.95 -1.25 -11.47
CA ILE A 72 8.62 -0.77 -12.68
C ILE A 72 10.09 -0.51 -12.35
N ASP A 73 10.96 -1.23 -13.04
CA ASP A 73 12.39 -0.96 -13.04
C ASP A 73 12.63 0.44 -13.60
N THR A 74 13.00 1.37 -12.72
CA THR A 74 13.19 2.78 -13.07
C THR A 74 14.27 2.96 -14.13
N LEU A 75 15.28 2.08 -14.20
CA LEU A 75 16.30 2.14 -15.25
C LEU A 75 15.73 1.73 -16.60
N LYS A 76 14.90 0.67 -16.64
CA LYS A 76 14.19 0.28 -17.87
C LYS A 76 13.22 1.36 -18.35
N PHE A 77 12.51 2.02 -17.42
CA PHE A 77 11.66 3.17 -17.76
C PHE A 77 12.49 4.26 -18.43
N LEU A 78 13.59 4.70 -17.81
CA LEU A 78 14.44 5.76 -18.36
C LEU A 78 15.04 5.41 -19.73
N GLU A 79 15.38 4.14 -19.99
CA GLU A 79 15.82 3.69 -21.31
C GLU A 79 14.73 3.81 -22.38
N SER A 80 13.46 3.60 -22.03
CA SER A 80 12.31 3.66 -22.96
C SER A 80 11.90 5.08 -23.37
N VAL A 81 12.31 6.10 -22.62
CA VAL A 81 11.99 7.52 -22.90
C VAL A 81 13.06 8.17 -23.80
N ARG A 82 14.12 7.43 -24.13
CA ARG A 82 15.18 7.86 -25.05
C ARG A 82 14.80 7.63 -26.51
#